data_AF-A0AAD5BJ54-F1
#
_entry.id   AF-A0AAD5BJ54-F1
#
_cell.length_a   1.000
_cell.length_b   1.000
_cell.length_c   1.000
_cell.angle_alpha   90.00
_cell.angle_beta   90.00
_cell.angle_gamma   90.00
#
_symmetry.space_group_name_H-M   'P 1'
#
loop_
_entity.id
_entity.type
_entity.pdbx_description
1 polymer ?
#
loop_
_entity_poly.entity_id
_entity_poly.type
_entity_poly.pdbx_seq_one_letter_code
_entity_poly.pdbx_strand_id
1 'polypeptide(L)'
;MLKAFPSTLRSVAAKRVALQSSRFNTRSLLKSCPKAMSTLSIRSFHQSSVILNQSPEAALNEVVKAESKISEAIPNELDQVYQDYLHTSGFEVVSAPGTASVELVKKDADTGNILHVYFDIDEVTDIPTEDLAALESGDLEEEANQLDQLLCNVKILVENPSSNSGLFLNLFLQNTESSFMIDFVNVQEDVKSFINAIKEENEFIDKFKYQGPKFAELDESLQTEFENYLVSKGIDNELADFIVAFSDYKEEGEYRTWLNAVSKFLN
;
A
#
# COMPACT_ATOMS: atom_id res chain seq x y z
N MET A 1 40.07 -6.57 4.75
CA MET A 1 39.23 -5.55 5.42
C MET A 1 38.95 -4.43 4.45
N LEU A 2 37.84 -4.49 3.72
CA LEU A 2 37.25 -3.36 3.02
C LEU A 2 35.73 -3.60 3.03
N LYS A 3 35.01 -2.61 3.55
CA LYS A 3 33.60 -2.61 3.93
C LYS A 3 32.71 -2.64 2.69
N ALA A 4 31.66 -3.47 2.72
CA ALA A 4 30.54 -3.37 1.79
C ALA A 4 29.62 -2.23 2.24
N PHE A 5 29.21 -1.37 1.31
CA PHE A 5 28.12 -0.41 1.49
C PHE A 5 26.84 -0.97 0.83
N PRO A 6 25.65 -0.69 1.38
CA PRO A 6 24.39 -1.25 0.92
C PRO A 6 23.88 -0.56 -0.35
N SER A 7 23.17 -1.34 -1.15
CA SER A 7 22.49 -0.95 -2.38
C SER A 7 21.03 -0.66 -2.10
N THR A 8 20.63 0.60 -2.10
CA THR A 8 19.23 1.05 -2.21
C THR A 8 19.20 2.36 -3.00
N LEU A 9 18.08 2.63 -3.67
CA LEU A 9 17.82 3.64 -4.73
C LEU A 9 17.92 3.12 -6.18
N ARG A 10 16.92 2.34 -6.56
CA ARG A 10 16.28 2.29 -7.89
C ARG A 10 14.79 2.17 -7.59
N SER A 11 13.82 2.89 -8.15
CA SER A 11 13.72 3.61 -9.41
C SER A 11 12.51 4.55 -9.34
N VAL A 12 12.71 5.86 -9.38
CA VAL A 12 11.65 6.81 -9.81
C VAL A 12 12.24 7.65 -10.93
N ALA A 13 12.18 7.14 -12.16
CA ALA A 13 12.58 7.91 -13.33
C ALA A 13 11.97 7.36 -14.62
N ALA A 14 10.68 7.62 -14.83
CA ALA A 14 10.15 7.66 -16.20
C ALA A 14 8.87 8.49 -16.24
N LYS A 15 8.98 9.80 -16.40
CA LYS A 15 7.93 10.59 -17.08
C LYS A 15 8.46 11.96 -17.54
N ARG A 16 8.32 12.16 -18.86
CA ARG A 16 8.40 13.40 -19.67
C ARG A 16 9.77 13.81 -20.22
N VAL A 17 10.04 13.31 -21.42
CA VAL A 17 10.73 14.08 -22.47
C VAL A 17 9.67 14.92 -23.20
N ALA A 18 9.77 16.24 -23.12
CA ALA A 18 9.06 17.14 -24.03
C ALA A 18 10.02 18.24 -24.50
N LEU A 19 10.08 18.37 -25.82
CA LEU A 19 11.05 19.14 -26.60
C LEU A 19 11.01 20.65 -26.31
N GLN A 20 12.20 21.26 -26.28
CA GLN A 20 12.44 22.69 -26.20
C GLN A 20 11.84 23.44 -27.40
N SER A 21 11.12 24.53 -27.13
CA SER A 21 10.88 25.59 -28.12
C SER A 21 11.57 26.87 -27.68
N SER A 22 12.49 27.37 -28.51
CA SER A 22 13.21 28.62 -28.34
C SER A 22 12.32 29.84 -28.58
N ARG A 23 12.40 30.87 -27.72
CA ARG A 23 12.06 32.27 -28.07
C ARG A 23 12.94 33.27 -27.29
N PHE A 24 13.31 34.34 -27.98
CA PHE A 24 14.26 35.38 -27.56
C PHE A 24 13.64 36.45 -26.62
N ASN A 25 14.56 37.08 -25.87
CA ASN A 25 14.47 38.17 -24.87
C ASN A 25 13.50 39.34 -25.11
N THR A 26 12.97 39.88 -24.01
CA THR A 26 13.10 41.31 -23.61
C THR A 26 13.01 41.48 -22.09
N ARG A 27 13.82 42.40 -21.52
CA ARG A 27 13.87 42.77 -20.10
C ARG A 27 12.78 43.79 -19.74
N SER A 28 12.15 43.66 -18.58
CA SER A 28 11.77 44.81 -17.74
C SER A 28 11.71 44.41 -16.26
N LEU A 29 12.21 45.28 -15.38
CA LEU A 29 12.19 45.14 -13.92
C LEU A 29 10.97 45.89 -13.36
N LEU A 30 10.17 45.27 -12.47
CA LEU A 30 9.49 45.96 -11.35
C LEU A 30 9.16 44.95 -10.22
N LYS A 31 9.25 45.45 -8.98
CA LYS A 31 9.09 44.76 -7.67
C LYS A 31 7.61 44.64 -7.25
N SER A 32 7.25 43.59 -6.48
CA SER A 32 6.38 43.63 -5.27
C SER A 32 5.65 42.29 -4.95
N CYS A 33 5.99 41.71 -3.79
CA CYS A 33 5.25 40.91 -2.77
C CYS A 33 4.17 39.82 -3.09
N PRO A 34 4.00 38.84 -2.16
CA PRO A 34 3.63 37.46 -2.48
C PRO A 34 2.12 37.21 -2.45
N LYS A 35 1.66 36.31 -3.32
CA LYS A 35 0.44 35.54 -3.14
C LYS A 35 0.74 34.12 -3.60
N ALA A 36 0.86 33.21 -2.63
CA ALA A 36 0.85 31.78 -2.90
C ALA A 36 -0.54 31.43 -3.41
N MET A 37 -0.70 31.39 -4.74
CA MET A 37 -1.78 30.62 -5.34
C MET A 37 -1.33 29.17 -5.30
N SER A 38 -1.89 28.40 -4.37
CA SER A 38 -1.99 26.95 -4.50
C SER A 38 -2.70 26.68 -5.83
N THR A 39 -1.91 26.31 -6.84
CA THR A 39 -2.45 25.79 -8.08
C THR A 39 -2.76 24.32 -7.84
N LEU A 40 -3.95 24.04 -7.32
CA LEU A 40 -4.54 22.72 -7.44
C LEU A 40 -4.49 22.34 -8.93
N SER A 41 -3.62 21.39 -9.28
CA SER A 41 -3.65 20.80 -10.61
C SER A 41 -4.83 19.85 -10.70
N ILE A 42 -6.05 20.40 -10.63
CA ILE A 42 -7.20 19.74 -11.21
C ILE A 42 -6.84 19.63 -12.68
N ARG A 43 -6.47 18.42 -13.13
CA ARG A 43 -6.23 18.18 -14.55
C ARG A 43 -7.57 18.36 -15.25
N SER A 44 -7.85 19.59 -15.67
CA SER A 44 -8.99 19.91 -16.50
C SER A 44 -8.90 19.05 -17.76
N PHE A 45 -10.04 18.64 -18.32
CA PHE A 45 -10.06 17.96 -19.61
C PHE A 45 -9.39 18.87 -20.66
N HIS A 46 -8.10 18.67 -20.88
CA HIS A 46 -7.35 19.41 -21.88
C HIS A 46 -7.69 18.81 -23.23
N GLN A 47 -8.42 19.58 -24.04
CA GLN A 47 -8.74 19.22 -25.41
C GLN A 47 -7.45 19.32 -26.24
N SER A 48 -6.71 18.22 -26.37
CA SER A 48 -5.58 18.13 -27.29
C SER A 48 -6.07 18.32 -28.73
N SER A 49 -5.24 18.90 -29.58
CA SER A 49 -5.53 19.04 -31.02
C SER A 49 -5.90 17.69 -31.62
N VAL A 50 -7.05 17.61 -32.29
CA VAL A 50 -7.51 16.41 -33.00
C VAL A 50 -6.48 16.03 -34.06
N ILE A 51 -5.86 14.86 -33.91
CA ILE A 51 -5.05 14.26 -34.98
C ILE A 51 -6.03 13.82 -36.08
N LEU A 52 -5.82 14.33 -37.28
CA LEU A 52 -6.69 14.07 -38.43
C LEU A 52 -6.73 12.55 -38.70
N ASN A 53 -7.93 11.95 -38.67
CA ASN A 53 -8.22 10.51 -38.81
C ASN A 53 -7.92 9.57 -37.61
N GLN A 54 -7.72 10.06 -36.38
CA GLN A 54 -7.73 9.19 -35.18
C GLN A 54 -8.92 9.50 -34.28
N SER A 55 -9.69 8.47 -33.90
CA SER A 55 -10.71 8.60 -32.87
C SER A 55 -10.07 8.60 -31.46
N PRO A 56 -10.72 9.20 -30.44
CA PRO A 56 -10.25 9.12 -29.07
C PRO A 56 -10.06 7.69 -28.57
N GLU A 57 -10.93 6.75 -28.99
CA GLU A 57 -10.80 5.33 -28.63
C GLU A 57 -9.55 4.70 -29.25
N ALA A 58 -9.28 5.00 -30.53
CA ALA A 58 -8.08 4.50 -31.21
C ALA A 58 -6.80 5.04 -30.57
N ALA A 59 -6.77 6.32 -30.20
CA ALA A 59 -5.64 6.94 -29.52
C ALA A 59 -5.41 6.33 -28.12
N LEU A 60 -6.47 6.12 -27.34
CA LEU A 60 -6.37 5.47 -26.03
C LEU A 60 -5.87 4.03 -26.15
N ASN A 61 -6.40 3.26 -27.12
CA ASN A 61 -6.00 1.87 -27.35
C ASN A 61 -4.51 1.77 -27.76
N GLU A 62 -4.02 2.71 -28.58
CA GLU A 62 -2.59 2.78 -28.92
C GLU A 62 -1.71 3.01 -27.68
N VAL A 63 -2.11 3.94 -26.80
CA VAL A 63 -1.40 4.22 -25.55
C VAL A 63 -1.42 3.00 -24.61
N VAL A 64 -2.58 2.38 -24.41
CA VAL A 64 -2.72 1.20 -23.55
C VAL A 64 -1.86 0.04 -24.08
N LYS A 65 -1.84 -0.19 -25.39
CA LYS A 65 -0.97 -1.23 -26.00
C LYS A 65 0.52 -0.92 -25.84
N ALA A 66 0.91 0.34 -25.98
CA ALA A 66 2.29 0.75 -25.75
C ALA A 66 2.70 0.53 -24.30
N GLU A 67 1.83 0.89 -23.36
CA GLU A 67 2.04 0.71 -21.92
C GLU A 67 2.10 -0.76 -21.52
N SER A 68 1.17 -1.61 -21.98
CA SER A 68 1.21 -3.06 -21.75
C SER A 68 2.54 -3.65 -22.20
N LYS A 69 3.04 -3.25 -23.37
CA LYS A 69 4.33 -3.74 -23.87
C LYS A 69 5.51 -3.31 -22.99
N ILE A 70 5.46 -2.11 -22.42
CA ILE A 70 6.50 -1.60 -21.52
C ILE A 70 6.48 -2.39 -20.22
N SER A 71 5.30 -2.54 -19.61
CA SER A 71 5.13 -3.30 -18.37
C SER A 71 5.53 -4.77 -18.58
N GLU A 72 5.04 -5.45 -19.61
CA GLU A 72 5.38 -6.84 -19.94
C GLU A 72 6.86 -7.10 -20.23
N ALA A 73 7.63 -6.08 -20.62
CA ALA A 73 9.07 -6.22 -20.83
C ALA A 73 9.85 -6.38 -19.52
N ILE A 74 9.27 -5.97 -18.38
CA ILE A 74 9.84 -6.14 -17.05
C ILE A 74 9.18 -7.37 -16.42
N PRO A 75 9.93 -8.40 -16.01
CA PRO A 75 9.39 -9.52 -15.25
C PRO A 75 8.74 -9.04 -13.96
N ASN A 76 7.52 -9.49 -13.69
CA ASN A 76 6.87 -9.29 -12.41
C ASN A 76 7.10 -10.57 -11.58
N GLU A 77 8.15 -10.56 -10.78
CA GLU A 77 8.53 -11.69 -9.93
C GLU A 77 8.75 -11.17 -8.51
N LEU A 78 8.23 -11.91 -7.53
CA LEU A 78 8.52 -11.64 -6.13
C LEU A 78 9.95 -12.08 -5.81
N ASP A 79 10.75 -11.23 -5.16
CA ASP A 79 12.13 -11.55 -4.83
C ASP A 79 12.26 -12.83 -4.00
N GLN A 80 13.35 -13.58 -4.21
CA GLN A 80 13.57 -14.89 -3.58
C GLN A 80 13.50 -14.83 -2.05
N VAL A 81 13.93 -13.72 -1.44
CA VAL A 81 13.89 -13.52 0.02
C VAL A 81 12.46 -13.65 0.56
N TYR A 82 11.48 -13.10 -0.14
CA TYR A 82 10.07 -13.14 0.27
C TYR A 82 9.40 -14.47 -0.06
N GLN A 83 9.86 -15.15 -1.12
CA GLN A 83 9.46 -16.54 -1.37
C GLN A 83 9.94 -17.47 -0.24
N ASP A 84 11.20 -17.32 0.15
CA ASP A 84 11.81 -18.08 1.24
C ASP A 84 11.11 -17.77 2.58
N TYR A 85 10.76 -16.50 2.83
CA TYR A 85 9.97 -16.09 3.99
C TYR A 85 8.61 -16.80 4.04
N LEU A 86 7.86 -16.90 2.93
CA LEU A 86 6.59 -17.65 2.91
C LEU A 86 6.80 -19.12 3.24
N HIS A 87 7.88 -19.73 2.74
CA HIS A 87 8.20 -21.12 3.03
C HIS A 87 8.56 -21.38 4.50
N THR A 88 9.17 -20.43 5.19
CA THR A 88 9.65 -20.59 6.57
C THR A 88 8.69 -20.06 7.63
N SER A 89 7.96 -18.99 7.33
CA SER A 89 7.05 -18.31 8.26
C SER A 89 5.82 -19.13 8.63
N GLY A 90 5.40 -20.04 7.74
CA GLY A 90 4.19 -20.85 7.88
C GLY A 90 2.90 -20.11 7.51
N PHE A 91 3.01 -18.93 6.90
CA PHE A 91 1.86 -18.23 6.31
C PHE A 91 1.52 -18.79 4.93
N GLU A 92 0.22 -18.92 4.68
CA GLU A 92 -0.35 -19.20 3.37
C GLU A 92 -1.06 -17.95 2.86
N VAL A 93 -0.77 -17.57 1.61
CA VAL A 93 -1.40 -16.40 0.98
C VAL A 93 -2.74 -16.80 0.36
N VAL A 94 -3.80 -16.10 0.74
CA VAL A 94 -5.13 -16.16 0.15
C VAL A 94 -5.37 -14.85 -0.60
N SER A 95 -5.33 -14.92 -1.93
CA SER A 95 -5.57 -13.77 -2.81
C SER A 95 -6.28 -14.22 -4.09
N ALA A 96 -7.12 -13.35 -4.65
CA ALA A 96 -7.80 -13.58 -5.92
C ALA A 96 -7.39 -12.50 -6.95
N PRO A 97 -7.28 -12.87 -8.25
CA PRO A 97 -7.12 -11.88 -9.31
C PRO A 97 -8.32 -10.94 -9.38
N GLY A 98 -8.06 -9.65 -9.59
CA GLY A 98 -9.09 -8.60 -9.67
C GLY A 98 -9.60 -8.09 -8.32
N THR A 99 -8.98 -8.49 -7.20
CA THR A 99 -9.29 -7.97 -5.86
C THR A 99 -8.03 -7.40 -5.21
N ALA A 100 -8.14 -6.23 -4.60
CA ALA A 100 -7.04 -5.59 -3.90
C ALA A 100 -6.75 -6.24 -2.52
N SER A 101 -7.78 -6.78 -1.87
CA SER A 101 -7.64 -7.39 -0.54
C SER A 101 -6.87 -8.71 -0.57
N VAL A 102 -6.00 -8.89 0.42
CA VAL A 102 -5.16 -10.07 0.62
C VAL A 102 -5.30 -10.55 2.06
N GLU A 103 -5.31 -11.87 2.25
CA GLU A 103 -5.29 -12.51 3.55
C GLU A 103 -4.07 -13.43 3.66
N LEU A 104 -3.34 -13.38 4.77
CA LEU A 104 -2.35 -14.39 5.15
C LEU A 104 -2.91 -15.21 6.30
N VAL A 105 -2.84 -16.54 6.15
CA VAL A 105 -3.35 -17.47 7.16
C VAL A 105 -2.22 -18.33 7.68
N LYS A 106 -2.11 -18.42 9.00
CA LYS A 106 -1.15 -19.31 9.67
C LYS A 106 -1.81 -20.01 10.84
N LYS A 107 -1.59 -21.31 10.97
CA LYS A 107 -2.04 -22.06 12.14
C LYS A 107 -0.93 -22.13 13.19
N ASP A 108 -1.23 -21.69 14.40
CA ASP A 108 -0.34 -21.85 15.54
C ASP A 108 -0.40 -23.31 16.03
N ALA A 109 0.75 -24.00 15.95
CA ALA A 109 0.85 -25.41 16.31
C ALA A 109 0.73 -25.66 17.82
N ASP A 110 1.14 -24.70 18.64
CA ASP A 110 1.18 -24.85 20.10
C ASP A 110 -0.18 -24.58 20.73
N THR A 111 -0.86 -23.52 20.27
CA THR A 111 -2.16 -23.12 20.82
C THR A 111 -3.35 -23.68 20.03
N GLY A 112 -3.15 -24.07 18.77
CA GLY A 112 -4.23 -24.44 17.86
C GLY A 112 -5.03 -23.24 17.32
N ASN A 113 -4.64 -22.01 17.68
CA ASN A 113 -5.24 -20.79 17.15
C ASN A 113 -4.91 -20.62 15.66
N ILE A 114 -5.74 -19.86 14.96
CA ILE A 114 -5.51 -19.48 13.57
C ILE A 114 -5.28 -17.98 13.53
N LEU A 115 -4.15 -17.59 12.95
CA LEU A 115 -3.77 -16.21 12.73
C LEU A 115 -4.18 -15.83 11.30
N HIS A 116 -4.95 -14.75 11.20
CA HIS A 116 -5.31 -14.12 9.95
C HIS A 116 -4.72 -12.71 9.92
N VAL A 117 -4.08 -12.35 8.81
CA VAL A 117 -3.53 -11.03 8.54
C VAL A 117 -4.18 -10.51 7.28
N TYR A 118 -4.95 -9.43 7.37
CA TYR A 118 -5.61 -8.82 6.24
C TYR A 118 -4.96 -7.48 5.92
N PHE A 119 -4.71 -7.24 4.65
CA PHE A 119 -4.23 -5.96 4.13
C PHE A 119 -4.80 -5.72 2.74
N ASP A 120 -4.83 -4.46 2.34
CA ASP A 120 -5.28 -4.04 1.02
C ASP A 120 -4.10 -3.46 0.24
N ILE A 121 -3.83 -3.99 -0.95
CA ILE A 121 -2.67 -3.55 -1.73
C ILE A 121 -2.81 -2.11 -2.22
N ASP A 122 -4.04 -1.61 -2.42
CA ASP A 122 -4.26 -0.22 -2.84
C ASP A 122 -3.85 0.70 -1.68
N GLU A 123 -4.21 0.37 -0.43
CA GLU A 123 -3.77 1.15 0.73
C GLU A 123 -2.24 1.10 0.93
N VAL A 124 -1.60 -0.03 0.64
CA VAL A 124 -0.14 -0.19 0.83
C VAL A 124 0.64 0.54 -0.27
N THR A 125 0.17 0.49 -1.52
CA THR A 125 0.91 0.99 -2.70
C THR A 125 0.51 2.39 -3.15
N ASP A 126 -0.68 2.89 -2.77
CA ASP A 126 -1.15 4.26 -3.09
C ASP A 126 -0.44 5.29 -2.22
N ILE A 127 0.86 5.44 -2.46
CA ILE A 127 1.68 6.44 -1.81
C ILE A 127 1.70 7.71 -2.67
N PRO A 128 1.14 8.84 -2.19
CA PRO A 128 1.10 10.06 -3.00
C PRO A 128 2.52 10.55 -3.33
N THR A 129 2.75 10.84 -4.61
CA THR A 129 4.08 11.27 -5.12
C THR A 129 4.53 12.60 -4.51
N GLU A 130 3.59 13.44 -4.08
CA GLU A 130 3.87 14.72 -3.41
C GLU A 130 4.43 14.50 -1.99
N ASP A 131 4.04 13.42 -1.33
CA ASP A 131 4.49 13.09 0.02
C ASP A 131 5.92 12.53 0.01
N LEU A 132 6.30 11.74 -0.99
CA LEU A 132 7.70 11.34 -1.17
C LEU A 132 8.64 12.54 -1.38
N ALA A 133 8.22 13.54 -2.17
CA ALA A 133 9.03 14.70 -2.49
C ALA A 133 9.19 15.65 -1.29
N ALA A 134 8.23 15.67 -0.38
CA ALA A 134 8.27 16.49 0.82
C ALA A 134 9.09 15.84 1.95
N LEU A 135 9.14 14.50 2.04
CA LEU A 135 10.15 13.78 2.84
C LEU A 135 11.60 14.14 2.43
N GLU A 136 11.83 14.47 1.16
CA GLU A 136 13.14 14.92 0.66
C GLU A 136 13.43 16.41 0.93
N SER A 137 12.43 17.19 1.38
CA SER A 137 12.54 18.66 1.52
C SER A 137 13.18 19.13 2.83
N GLY A 138 13.26 18.27 3.85
CA GLY A 138 13.96 18.52 5.11
C GLY A 138 13.22 19.43 6.11
N ASP A 139 11.92 19.69 5.90
CA ASP A 139 11.08 20.38 6.88
C ASP A 139 10.42 19.37 7.85
N LEU A 140 10.92 19.33 9.09
CA LEU A 140 10.59 18.32 10.10
C LEU A 140 9.10 18.32 10.51
N GLU A 141 8.39 19.45 10.40
CA GLU A 141 6.95 19.54 10.74
C GLU A 141 6.03 19.07 9.59
N GLU A 142 6.45 19.26 8.33
CA GLU A 142 5.73 18.69 7.17
C GLU A 142 6.03 17.20 7.03
N GLU A 143 7.28 16.78 7.30
CA GLU A 143 7.72 15.38 7.32
C GLU A 143 6.90 14.53 8.32
N ALA A 144 6.72 15.01 9.55
CA ALA A 144 5.96 14.29 10.58
C ALA A 144 4.46 14.13 10.23
N ASN A 145 3.81 15.17 9.69
CA ASN A 145 2.41 15.10 9.28
C ASN A 145 2.17 14.22 8.04
N GLN A 146 3.21 13.96 7.24
CA GLN A 146 3.14 13.12 6.05
C GLN A 146 3.46 11.66 6.35
N LEU A 147 4.32 11.38 7.34
CA LEU A 147 4.51 10.02 7.88
C LEU A 147 3.19 9.43 8.40
N ASP A 148 2.34 10.24 9.01
CA ASP A 148 1.00 9.83 9.43
C ASP A 148 0.05 9.53 8.25
N GLN A 149 0.30 10.08 7.06
CA GLN A 149 -0.50 9.83 5.85
C GLN A 149 -0.04 8.58 5.08
N LEU A 150 1.14 8.05 5.40
CA LEU A 150 1.72 6.82 4.84
C LEU A 150 1.32 5.56 5.62
N LEU A 151 0.44 5.70 6.62
CA LEU A 151 -0.03 4.62 7.46
C LEU A 151 -1.12 3.83 6.74
N CYS A 152 -0.81 2.59 6.34
CA CYS A 152 -1.80 1.68 5.79
C CYS A 152 -2.34 0.74 6.89
N ASN A 153 -3.61 0.34 6.77
CA ASN A 153 -4.21 -0.52 7.80
C ASN A 153 -3.88 -2.00 7.54
N VAL A 154 -3.31 -2.65 8.53
CA VAL A 154 -3.16 -4.11 8.58
C VAL A 154 -3.98 -4.66 9.73
N LYS A 155 -4.85 -5.62 9.45
CA LYS A 155 -5.82 -6.14 10.42
C LYS A 155 -5.43 -7.55 10.81
N ILE A 156 -5.30 -7.77 12.12
CA ILE A 156 -4.88 -9.06 12.68
C ILE A 156 -6.05 -9.67 13.43
N LEU A 157 -6.38 -10.92 13.10
CA LEU A 157 -7.32 -11.72 13.86
C LEU A 157 -6.62 -13.00 14.35
N VAL A 158 -6.56 -13.15 15.67
CA VAL A 158 -6.19 -14.42 16.30
C VAL A 158 -7.47 -15.17 16.66
N GLU A 159 -7.91 -16.06 15.79
CA GLU A 159 -9.06 -16.95 16.00
C GLU A 159 -8.68 -18.06 16.99
N ASN A 160 -9.56 -18.29 17.97
CA ASN A 160 -9.60 -19.52 18.77
C ASN A 160 -10.80 -20.37 18.31
N PRO A 161 -10.58 -21.41 17.49
CA PRO A 161 -11.67 -22.23 16.96
C PRO A 161 -12.45 -22.99 18.04
N SER A 162 -11.83 -23.25 19.20
CA SER A 162 -12.42 -24.05 20.28
C SER A 162 -13.49 -23.26 21.04
N SER A 163 -13.29 -21.95 21.22
CA SER A 163 -14.22 -21.07 21.93
C SER A 163 -15.07 -20.21 21.01
N ASN A 164 -14.88 -20.28 19.69
CA ASN A 164 -15.51 -19.38 18.70
C ASN A 164 -15.23 -17.89 18.96
N SER A 165 -14.14 -17.58 19.64
CA SER A 165 -13.75 -16.23 20.01
C SER A 165 -12.42 -15.88 19.39
N GLY A 166 -12.07 -14.59 19.37
CA GLY A 166 -10.80 -14.15 18.82
C GLY A 166 -10.39 -12.80 19.32
N LEU A 167 -9.10 -12.53 19.19
CA LEU A 167 -8.53 -11.22 19.46
C LEU A 167 -8.34 -10.52 18.11
N PHE A 168 -9.00 -9.39 17.93
CA PHE A 168 -8.90 -8.56 16.73
C PHE A 168 -8.10 -7.29 17.04
N LEU A 169 -7.20 -6.94 16.13
CA LEU A 169 -6.35 -5.77 16.24
C LEU A 169 -6.31 -5.05 14.90
N ASN A 170 -6.36 -3.72 14.94
CA ASN A 170 -5.99 -2.88 13.80
C ASN A 170 -4.58 -2.33 14.06
N LEU A 171 -3.71 -2.49 13.07
CA LEU A 171 -2.34 -1.99 13.08
C LEU A 171 -2.19 -0.98 11.94
N PHE A 172 -1.38 0.03 12.17
CA PHE A 172 -0.81 0.84 11.11
C PHE A 172 0.53 0.24 10.70
N LEU A 173 0.71 0.01 9.40
CA LEU A 173 1.98 -0.33 8.81
C LEU A 173 2.66 0.96 8.32
N GLN A 174 3.88 1.18 8.80
CA GLN A 174 4.74 2.26 8.35
C GLN A 174 5.61 1.77 7.19
N ASN A 175 5.25 2.11 5.96
CA ASN A 175 5.93 1.62 4.75
C ASN A 175 7.44 1.97 4.70
N THR A 176 7.87 3.09 5.28
CA THR A 176 9.27 3.55 5.24
C THR A 176 10.20 2.81 6.20
N GLU A 177 9.66 2.40 7.36
CA GLU A 177 10.41 1.69 8.42
C GLU A 177 10.08 0.19 8.48
N SER A 178 9.11 -0.27 7.68
CA SER A 178 8.55 -1.62 7.73
C SER A 178 8.27 -2.06 9.16
N SER A 179 7.50 -1.24 9.87
CA SER A 179 7.16 -1.44 11.28
C SER A 179 5.66 -1.34 11.51
N PHE A 180 5.18 -1.96 12.58
CA PHE A 180 3.77 -1.89 12.96
C PHE A 180 3.56 -1.02 14.20
N MET A 181 2.47 -0.28 14.20
CA MET A 181 1.93 0.41 15.37
C MET A 181 0.51 -0.08 15.63
N ILE A 182 0.19 -0.45 16.87
CA ILE A 182 -1.16 -0.89 17.22
C ILE A 182 -2.07 0.33 17.41
N ASP A 183 -3.20 0.35 16.71
CA ASP A 183 -4.23 1.39 16.82
C ASP A 183 -5.23 1.06 17.93
N PHE A 184 -5.87 -0.11 17.82
CA PHE A 184 -6.80 -0.62 18.82
C PHE A 184 -6.81 -2.15 18.87
N VAL A 185 -7.35 -2.66 19.98
CA VAL A 185 -7.53 -4.09 20.24
C VAL A 185 -8.91 -4.34 20.84
N ASN A 186 -9.61 -5.34 20.32
CA ASN A 186 -10.86 -5.84 20.89
C ASN A 186 -11.02 -7.35 20.77
N VAL A 187 -11.98 -7.87 21.53
CA VAL A 187 -12.34 -9.29 21.51
C VAL A 187 -13.58 -9.47 20.65
N GLN A 188 -13.52 -10.44 19.75
CA GLN A 188 -14.65 -10.94 18.98
C GLN A 188 -15.20 -12.19 19.68
N GLU A 189 -16.42 -12.14 20.18
CA GLU A 189 -17.07 -13.28 20.86
C GLU A 189 -17.67 -14.30 19.89
N ASP A 190 -17.98 -13.87 18.66
CA ASP A 190 -18.48 -14.73 17.58
C ASP A 190 -17.63 -14.54 16.32
N VAL A 191 -16.47 -15.19 16.33
CA VAL A 191 -15.48 -15.08 15.24
C VAL A 191 -15.99 -15.65 13.93
N LYS A 192 -16.80 -16.71 13.94
CA LYS A 192 -17.35 -17.26 12.68
C LYS A 192 -18.21 -16.25 11.95
N SER A 193 -19.11 -15.58 12.66
CA SER A 193 -19.93 -14.52 12.07
C SER A 193 -19.06 -13.35 11.59
N PHE A 194 -18.04 -12.98 12.37
CA PHE A 194 -17.09 -11.94 11.99
C PHE A 194 -16.31 -12.28 10.69
N ILE A 195 -15.76 -13.50 10.59
CA ILE A 195 -15.05 -13.97 9.38
C ILE A 195 -15.99 -14.00 8.17
N ASN A 196 -17.25 -14.39 8.34
CA ASN A 196 -18.22 -14.36 7.25
C ASN A 196 -18.50 -12.93 6.77
N ALA A 197 -18.67 -11.98 7.69
CA ALA A 197 -18.84 -10.56 7.35
C ALA A 197 -17.62 -10.00 6.58
N ILE A 198 -16.40 -10.37 6.98
CA ILE A 198 -15.19 -10.01 6.24
C ILE A 198 -15.23 -10.57 4.81
N LYS A 199 -15.58 -11.86 4.66
CA LYS A 199 -15.57 -12.53 3.35
C LYS A 199 -16.66 -12.03 2.40
N GLU A 200 -17.85 -11.72 2.92
CA GLU A 200 -19.01 -11.35 2.10
C GLU A 200 -19.09 -9.84 1.86
N GLU A 201 -18.72 -9.03 2.85
CA GLU A 201 -18.98 -7.59 2.88
C GLU A 201 -17.71 -6.74 3.03
N ASN A 202 -16.55 -7.36 3.27
CA ASN A 202 -15.30 -6.67 3.62
C ASN A 202 -15.44 -5.77 4.86
N GLU A 203 -16.33 -6.16 5.80
CA GLU A 203 -16.61 -5.39 7.01
C GLU A 203 -15.79 -5.89 8.21
N PHE A 204 -14.86 -5.05 8.67
CA PHE A 204 -14.01 -5.34 9.82
C PHE A 204 -14.43 -4.61 11.11
N ILE A 205 -15.23 -3.55 10.98
CA ILE A 205 -15.58 -2.67 12.10
C ILE A 205 -17.10 -2.51 12.14
N ASP A 206 -17.71 -3.13 13.16
CA ASP A 206 -19.11 -2.90 13.50
C ASP A 206 -19.26 -1.53 14.19
N LYS A 207 -19.94 -0.61 13.53
CA LYS A 207 -20.14 0.78 13.97
C LYS A 207 -20.93 0.91 15.27
N PHE A 208 -21.62 -0.15 15.70
CA PHE A 208 -22.41 -0.15 16.93
C PHE A 208 -21.68 -0.82 18.10
N LYS A 209 -20.59 -1.53 17.83
CA LYS A 209 -19.79 -2.20 18.87
C LYS A 209 -18.61 -1.35 19.31
N TYR A 210 -18.25 -1.52 20.58
CA TYR A 210 -17.06 -0.94 21.14
C TYR A 210 -15.81 -1.63 20.57
N GLN A 211 -14.86 -0.85 20.05
CA GLN A 211 -13.64 -1.34 19.42
C GLN A 211 -12.43 -1.40 20.36
N GLY A 212 -12.65 -1.13 21.65
CA GLY A 212 -11.56 -0.97 22.61
C GLY A 212 -11.17 0.50 22.83
N PRO A 213 -10.35 0.77 23.85
CA PRO A 213 -9.78 2.09 24.06
C PRO A 213 -8.74 2.38 22.99
N LYS A 214 -8.32 3.64 22.87
CA LYS A 214 -7.14 3.99 22.08
C LYS A 214 -5.92 3.31 22.67
N PHE A 215 -5.19 2.54 21.86
CA PHE A 215 -4.06 1.76 22.37
C PHE A 215 -2.99 2.64 23.01
N ALA A 216 -2.70 3.81 22.41
CA ALA A 216 -1.73 4.79 22.93
C ALA A 216 -2.08 5.36 24.32
N GLU A 217 -3.34 5.25 24.78
CA GLU A 217 -3.78 5.71 26.11
C GLU A 217 -3.69 4.60 27.18
N LEU A 218 -3.29 3.37 26.81
CA LEU A 218 -3.09 2.27 27.74
C LEU A 218 -1.83 2.45 28.58
N ASP A 219 -1.74 1.70 29.68
CA ASP A 219 -0.50 1.61 30.47
C ASP A 219 0.65 1.05 29.62
N GLU A 220 1.85 1.64 29.74
CA GLU A 220 3.03 1.27 28.95
C GLU A 220 3.37 -0.22 29.06
N SER A 221 3.23 -0.82 30.25
CA SER A 221 3.53 -2.24 30.41
C SER A 221 2.54 -3.13 29.66
N LEU A 222 1.27 -2.71 29.56
CA LEU A 222 0.27 -3.43 28.78
C LEU A 222 0.54 -3.28 27.28
N GLN A 223 0.94 -2.09 26.83
CA GLN A 223 1.31 -1.86 25.43
C GLN A 223 2.47 -2.78 25.01
N THR A 224 3.55 -2.79 25.80
CA THR A 224 4.73 -3.64 25.54
C THR A 224 4.40 -5.13 25.50
N GLU A 225 3.51 -5.63 26.37
CA GLU A 225 3.15 -7.04 26.35
C GLU A 225 2.26 -7.41 25.14
N PHE A 226 1.46 -6.49 24.60
CA PHE A 226 0.77 -6.71 23.34
C PHE A 226 1.74 -6.76 22.15
N GLU A 227 2.73 -5.88 22.11
CA GLU A 227 3.79 -5.90 21.10
C GLU A 227 4.57 -7.21 21.15
N ASN A 228 5.03 -7.61 22.33
CA ASN A 228 5.73 -8.89 22.54
C ASN A 228 4.85 -10.09 22.12
N TYR A 229 3.55 -10.04 22.45
CA TYR A 229 2.60 -11.06 22.03
C TYR A 229 2.53 -11.17 20.51
N LEU A 230 2.40 -10.05 19.78
CA LEU A 230 2.36 -10.03 18.32
C LEU A 230 3.64 -10.54 17.68
N VAL A 231 4.81 -10.10 18.18
CA VAL A 231 6.11 -10.61 17.72
C VAL A 231 6.22 -12.11 17.93
N SER A 232 5.73 -12.63 19.08
CA SER A 232 5.72 -14.09 19.33
C SER A 232 4.85 -14.89 18.35
N LYS A 233 3.91 -14.24 17.66
CA LYS A 233 3.07 -14.83 16.60
C LYS A 233 3.66 -14.67 15.19
N GLY A 234 4.80 -13.99 15.07
CA GLY A 234 5.43 -13.66 13.78
C GLY A 234 4.82 -12.43 13.11
N ILE A 235 4.21 -11.53 13.89
CA ILE A 235 3.83 -10.20 13.44
C ILE A 235 4.96 -9.25 13.81
N ASP A 236 5.95 -9.15 12.93
CA ASP A 236 7.22 -8.44 13.12
C ASP A 236 7.64 -7.68 11.86
N ASN A 237 8.85 -7.10 11.86
CA ASN A 237 9.37 -6.36 10.72
C ASN A 237 9.54 -7.22 9.45
N GLU A 238 9.83 -8.52 9.58
CA GLU A 238 9.93 -9.40 8.40
C GLU A 238 8.58 -9.57 7.72
N LEU A 239 7.49 -9.68 8.51
CA LEU A 239 6.13 -9.66 7.97
C LEU A 239 5.81 -8.32 7.31
N ALA A 240 6.19 -7.21 7.92
CA ALA A 240 5.96 -5.87 7.36
C ALA A 240 6.66 -5.72 5.99
N ASP A 241 7.93 -6.09 5.91
CA ASP A 241 8.69 -6.10 4.64
C ASP A 241 8.02 -6.98 3.58
N PHE A 242 7.54 -8.16 3.99
CA PHE A 242 6.81 -9.06 3.10
C PHE A 242 5.51 -8.42 2.59
N ILE A 243 4.70 -7.78 3.45
CA ILE A 243 3.44 -7.14 3.05
C ILE A 243 3.70 -6.07 1.99
N VAL A 244 4.71 -5.20 2.21
CA VAL A 244 5.08 -4.15 1.24
C VAL A 244 5.47 -4.78 -0.10
N ALA A 245 6.43 -5.70 -0.09
CA ALA A 245 6.93 -6.31 -1.32
C ALA A 245 5.89 -7.16 -2.06
N PHE A 246 5.03 -7.87 -1.33
CA PHE A 246 3.95 -8.64 -1.91
C PHE A 246 2.87 -7.73 -2.51
N SER A 247 2.60 -6.58 -1.89
CA SER A 247 1.65 -5.60 -2.42
C SER A 247 2.13 -5.01 -3.75
N ASP A 248 3.41 -4.63 -3.85
CA ASP A 248 4.01 -4.18 -5.12
C ASP A 248 3.91 -5.25 -6.21
N TYR A 249 4.26 -6.50 -5.87
CA TYR A 249 4.19 -7.64 -6.79
C TYR A 249 2.75 -7.87 -7.30
N LYS A 250 1.78 -7.89 -6.39
CA LYS A 250 0.38 -8.12 -6.75
C LYS A 250 -0.17 -6.95 -7.56
N GLU A 251 0.10 -5.71 -7.16
CA GLU A 251 -0.37 -4.49 -7.83
C GLU A 251 0.10 -4.45 -9.28
N GLU A 252 1.38 -4.74 -9.55
CA GLU A 252 1.88 -4.81 -10.93
C GLU A 252 1.16 -5.91 -11.75
N GLY A 253 0.74 -7.01 -11.12
CA GLY A 253 -0.05 -8.07 -11.74
C GLY A 253 -1.48 -7.65 -12.06
N GLU A 254 -2.14 -6.96 -11.13
CA GLU A 254 -3.48 -6.39 -11.31
C GLU A 254 -3.47 -5.28 -12.36
N TYR A 255 -2.46 -4.41 -12.36
CA TYR A 255 -2.26 -3.37 -13.36
C TYR A 255 -2.15 -3.94 -14.78
N ARG A 256 -1.35 -5.00 -14.98
CA ARG A 256 -1.26 -5.69 -16.28
C ARG A 256 -2.59 -6.30 -16.71
N THR A 257 -3.31 -6.88 -15.77
CA THR A 257 -4.65 -7.44 -16.02
C THR A 257 -5.64 -6.35 -16.42
N TRP A 258 -5.59 -5.21 -15.75
CA TRP A 258 -6.40 -4.04 -16.04
C TRP A 258 -6.10 -3.46 -17.43
N LEU A 259 -4.82 -3.25 -17.77
CA LEU A 259 -4.41 -2.78 -19.11
C LEU A 259 -4.95 -3.70 -20.21
N ASN A 260 -4.86 -5.01 -20.01
CA ASN A 260 -5.40 -6.00 -20.94
C ASN A 260 -6.93 -5.92 -21.06
N ALA A 261 -7.65 -5.75 -19.95
CA ALA A 261 -9.09 -5.58 -19.95
C ALA A 261 -9.53 -4.30 -20.69
N VAL A 262 -8.83 -3.18 -20.46
CA VAL A 262 -9.08 -1.90 -21.16
C VAL A 262 -8.79 -2.04 -22.66
N SER A 263 -7.66 -2.63 -23.03
CA SER A 263 -7.32 -2.90 -24.43
C SER A 263 -8.40 -3.74 -25.12
N LYS A 264 -8.88 -4.81 -24.46
CA LYS A 264 -9.95 -5.66 -24.98
C LYS A 264 -11.28 -4.93 -25.13
N PHE A 265 -11.60 -4.02 -24.23
CA PHE A 265 -12.81 -3.20 -24.31
C PHE A 265 -12.78 -2.20 -25.47
N LEU A 266 -11.59 -1.67 -25.83
CA LEU A 266 -11.40 -0.67 -26.88
C LEU A 266 -11.21 -1.27 -28.29
N ASN A 267 -11.07 -2.59 -28.42
CA ASN A 267 -10.99 -3.28 -29.72
C ASN A 267 -12.39 -3.73 -30.17
#